data_AF-A0A816XXV2-F1
#
_entry.id   AF-A0A816XXV2-F1
#
_cell.length_a   1.000
_cell.length_b   1.000
_cell.length_c   1.000
_cell.angle_alpha   90.00
_cell.angle_beta   90.00
_cell.angle_gamma   90.00
#
_symmetry.space_group_name_H-M   'P 1'
#
loop_
_entity.id
_entity.type
_entity.pdbx_description
1 polymer ?
#
loop_
_entity_poly.entity_id
_entity_poly.type
_entity_poly.pdbx_seq_one_letter_code
_entity_poly.pdbx_strand_id
1 'polypeptide(L)'
;REKFFVPESHHVTLLNVYQQWENHGFRGDWYWCNDHYLQVKSLEKSREVRSQLLDILKQLKIPLKSCGQDWDVVRKAICSAYFHNSSRLKGVAAYVNCITGMPCHLHQSNALYGLGYTPDYIVYLELVLTTKEYMQCATSVDPHWLSLFMA
;
A
#
# COMPACT_ATOMS: atom_id res chain seq x y z
N ARG A 1 -10.31 6.82 10.61
CA ARG A 1 -8.95 6.58 10.08
C ARG A 1 -8.17 5.56 10.92
N GLU A 2 -8.07 5.73 12.24
CA GLU A 2 -7.35 4.81 13.14
C GLU A 2 -7.85 3.35 13.09
N LYS A 3 -9.16 3.14 12.96
CA LYS A 3 -9.77 1.79 12.92
C LYS A 3 -9.33 0.89 11.75
N PHE A 4 -8.79 1.47 10.68
CA PHE A 4 -8.36 0.74 9.48
C PHE A 4 -6.83 0.70 9.33
N PHE A 5 -6.14 1.45 10.18
CA PHE A 5 -4.76 1.81 9.99
C PHE A 5 -3.84 0.64 10.26
N VAL A 6 -2.99 0.33 9.29
CA VAL A 6 -1.84 -0.55 9.46
C VAL A 6 -0.60 0.34 9.44
N PRO A 7 0.01 0.61 10.61
CA PRO A 7 1.09 1.59 10.75
C PRO A 7 2.23 1.39 9.75
N GLU A 8 2.53 0.14 9.42
CA GLU A 8 3.66 -0.28 8.60
C GLU A 8 3.39 -0.18 7.09
N SER A 9 2.13 -0.01 6.67
CA SER A 9 1.78 -0.01 5.25
C SER A 9 0.46 0.68 4.92
N HIS A 10 0.56 1.72 4.07
CA HIS A 10 -0.61 2.35 3.48
C HIS A 10 -1.35 1.42 2.53
N HIS A 11 -0.62 0.62 1.73
CA HIS A 11 -1.22 -0.36 0.84
C HIS A 11 -2.06 -1.40 1.60
N VAL A 12 -1.53 -1.91 2.72
CA VAL A 12 -2.26 -2.86 3.57
C VAL A 12 -3.43 -2.17 4.28
N THR A 13 -3.29 -0.89 4.67
CA THR A 13 -4.43 -0.10 5.17
C THR A 13 -5.58 -0.08 4.17
N LEU A 14 -5.31 0.15 2.87
CA LEU A 14 -6.35 0.11 1.82
C LEU A 14 -6.97 -1.28 1.67
N LEU A 15 -6.16 -2.34 1.77
CA LEU A 15 -6.65 -3.72 1.76
C LEU A 15 -7.57 -4.01 2.95
N ASN A 16 -7.21 -3.55 4.15
CA ASN A 16 -8.03 -3.70 5.35
C ASN A 16 -9.36 -2.95 5.22
N VAL A 17 -9.37 -1.73 4.67
CA VAL A 17 -10.62 -0.99 4.37
C VAL A 17 -11.52 -1.82 3.44
N TYR A 18 -10.96 -2.36 2.35
CA TYR A 18 -11.70 -3.16 1.39
C TYR A 18 -12.27 -4.44 2.02
N GLN A 19 -11.47 -5.16 2.82
CA GLN A 19 -11.91 -6.37 3.50
C GLN A 19 -13.02 -6.11 4.52
N GLN A 20 -12.94 -5.01 5.28
CA GLN A 20 -14.01 -4.63 6.20
C GLN A 20 -15.30 -4.30 5.44
N TRP A 21 -15.20 -3.56 4.33
CA TRP A 21 -16.35 -3.28 3.47
C TRP A 21 -16.98 -4.56 2.88
N GLU A 22 -16.16 -5.52 2.44
CA GLU A 22 -16.62 -6.84 1.98
C GLU A 22 -17.32 -7.64 3.09
N ASN A 23 -16.76 -7.64 4.32
CA ASN A 23 -17.35 -8.33 5.47
C ASN A 23 -18.70 -7.75 5.91
N HIS A 24 -18.94 -6.47 5.67
CA HIS A 24 -20.25 -5.84 5.84
C HIS A 24 -21.23 -6.15 4.68
N GLY A 25 -20.88 -7.12 3.82
CA GLY A 25 -21.75 -7.73 2.83
C GLY A 25 -22.01 -6.87 1.61
N PHE A 26 -21.21 -5.81 1.39
CA PHE A 26 -21.51 -4.75 0.41
C PHE A 26 -22.92 -4.15 0.59
N ARG A 27 -23.58 -4.37 1.75
CA ARG A 27 -24.99 -3.98 1.97
C ARG A 27 -25.03 -2.63 2.64
N GLY A 28 -25.68 -1.67 1.98
CA GLY A 28 -25.71 -0.29 2.46
C GLY A 28 -24.40 0.44 2.17
N ASP A 29 -23.83 0.22 0.98
CA ASP A 29 -22.61 0.85 0.47
C ASP A 29 -22.54 2.33 0.79
N TRP A 30 -23.67 3.03 0.79
CA TRP A 30 -23.77 4.41 1.27
C TRP A 30 -23.58 4.57 2.78
N TYR A 31 -24.38 3.91 3.62
CA TYR A 31 -24.42 4.17 5.07
C TYR A 31 -23.11 3.83 5.77
N TRP A 32 -22.57 2.63 5.55
CA TRP A 32 -21.31 2.22 6.20
C TRP A 32 -20.14 3.10 5.71
N CYS A 33 -20.03 3.34 4.40
CA CYS A 33 -18.98 4.20 3.89
C CYS A 33 -19.13 5.63 4.39
N ASN A 34 -20.35 6.18 4.48
CA ASN A 34 -20.60 7.51 4.99
C ASN A 34 -20.19 7.64 6.47
N ASP A 35 -20.56 6.67 7.30
CA ASP A 35 -20.20 6.63 8.73
C ASP A 35 -18.68 6.51 8.94
N HIS A 36 -17.97 5.92 7.98
CA HIS A 36 -16.52 5.74 8.00
C HIS A 36 -15.74 6.76 7.14
N TYR A 37 -16.42 7.74 6.54
CA TYR A 37 -15.86 8.76 5.63
C TYR A 37 -15.09 8.17 4.43
N LEU A 38 -15.62 7.10 3.86
CA LEU A 38 -15.08 6.37 2.70
C LEU A 38 -15.82 6.75 1.43
N GLN A 39 -15.10 6.79 0.31
CA GLN A 39 -15.68 7.09 -0.99
C GLN A 39 -16.26 5.83 -1.63
N VAL A 40 -17.59 5.69 -1.59
CA VAL A 40 -18.33 4.55 -2.14
C VAL A 40 -17.91 4.19 -3.56
N LYS A 41 -17.91 5.18 -4.46
CA LYS A 41 -17.58 4.99 -5.88
C LYS A 41 -16.19 4.38 -6.10
N SER A 42 -15.23 4.71 -5.23
CA SER A 42 -13.87 4.17 -5.33
C SER A 42 -13.83 2.70 -4.91
N LEU A 43 -14.58 2.32 -3.87
CA LEU A 43 -14.68 0.93 -3.42
C LEU A 43 -15.44 0.04 -4.43
N GLU A 44 -16.55 0.54 -4.98
CA GLU A 44 -17.26 -0.09 -6.09
C GLU A 44 -16.32 -0.32 -7.28
N LYS A 45 -15.54 0.70 -7.64
CA LYS A 45 -14.57 0.58 -8.73
C LYS A 45 -13.49 -0.46 -8.43
N SER A 46 -12.95 -0.47 -7.22
CA SER A 46 -11.98 -1.49 -6.80
C SER A 46 -12.56 -2.91 -6.86
N ARG A 47 -13.85 -3.09 -6.53
CA ARG A 47 -14.54 -4.38 -6.64
C ARG A 47 -14.68 -4.84 -8.09
N GLU A 48 -15.08 -3.94 -8.99
CA GLU A 48 -15.14 -4.25 -10.43
C GLU A 48 -13.78 -4.69 -10.97
N VAL A 49 -12.72 -3.91 -10.70
CA VAL A 49 -11.36 -4.21 -11.16
C VAL A 49 -10.89 -5.55 -10.59
N ARG A 50 -11.14 -5.81 -9.30
CA ARG A 50 -10.82 -7.11 -8.69
C ARG A 50 -11.56 -8.25 -9.38
N SER A 51 -12.86 -8.10 -9.68
CA SER A 51 -13.63 -9.13 -10.38
C SER A 51 -13.02 -9.45 -11.76
N GLN A 52 -12.65 -8.42 -12.52
CA GLN A 52 -12.00 -8.58 -13.82
C GLN A 52 -10.67 -9.33 -13.70
N LEU A 53 -9.84 -8.98 -12.71
CA LEU A 53 -8.58 -9.68 -12.46
C LEU A 53 -8.80 -11.15 -12.07
N LEU A 54 -9.80 -11.45 -11.24
CA LEU A 54 -10.13 -12.82 -10.87
C LEU A 54 -10.57 -13.65 -12.08
N ASP A 55 -11.31 -13.07 -13.01
CA ASP A 55 -11.74 -13.77 -14.22
C ASP A 55 -10.56 -14.04 -15.17
N ILE A 56 -9.62 -13.10 -15.29
CA ILE A 56 -8.36 -13.33 -16.01
C ILE A 56 -7.54 -14.46 -15.36
N LEU A 57 -7.39 -14.46 -14.04
CA LEU A 57 -6.67 -15.52 -13.32
C LEU A 57 -7.31 -16.91 -13.54
N LYS A 58 -8.64 -16.99 -13.56
CA LYS A 58 -9.37 -18.23 -13.90
C LYS A 58 -9.08 -18.68 -15.33
N GLN A 59 -9.11 -17.76 -16.30
CA GLN A 59 -8.79 -18.08 -17.70
C GLN A 59 -7.37 -18.60 -17.87
N LEU A 60 -6.42 -18.01 -17.13
CA LEU A 60 -5.01 -18.43 -17.12
C LEU A 60 -4.75 -19.66 -16.24
N LYS A 61 -5.77 -20.22 -15.58
CA LYS A 61 -5.67 -21.35 -14.64
C LYS A 61 -4.68 -21.11 -13.49
N ILE A 62 -4.52 -19.86 -13.07
CA ILE A 62 -3.68 -19.49 -11.94
C ILE A 62 -4.51 -19.69 -10.66
N PRO A 63 -4.08 -20.56 -9.72
CA PRO A 63 -4.86 -20.84 -8.52
C PRO A 63 -4.88 -19.63 -7.58
N LEU A 64 -6.08 -19.28 -7.12
CA LEU A 64 -6.25 -18.25 -6.09
C LEU A 64 -5.81 -18.80 -4.74
N LYS A 65 -4.86 -18.12 -4.10
CA LYS A 65 -4.39 -18.43 -2.75
C LYS A 65 -4.46 -17.17 -1.89
N SER A 66 -4.85 -17.34 -0.64
CA SER A 66 -4.84 -16.28 0.37
C SER A 66 -3.75 -16.58 1.40
N CYS A 67 -3.06 -15.54 1.87
CA CYS A 67 -2.13 -15.60 2.99
C CYS A 67 -2.81 -15.28 4.34
N GLY A 68 -4.13 -15.08 4.36
CA GLY A 68 -4.86 -14.75 5.58
C GLY A 68 -4.44 -13.39 6.13
N GLN A 69 -3.97 -13.38 7.39
CA GLN A 69 -3.50 -12.17 8.08
C GLN A 69 -1.97 -12.00 8.06
N ASP A 70 -1.26 -12.80 7.25
CA ASP A 70 0.18 -12.63 7.07
C ASP A 70 0.46 -11.43 6.14
N TRP A 71 0.52 -10.25 6.75
CA TRP A 71 0.74 -8.99 6.04
C TRP A 71 2.13 -8.89 5.43
N ASP A 72 3.13 -9.65 5.91
CA ASP A 72 4.48 -9.62 5.37
C ASP A 72 4.54 -10.27 3.99
N VAL A 73 3.76 -11.32 3.75
CA VAL A 73 3.61 -11.90 2.40
C VAL A 73 3.05 -10.86 1.42
N VAL A 74 2.07 -10.07 1.84
CA VAL A 74 1.50 -8.98 1.02
C VAL A 74 2.52 -7.87 0.80
N ARG A 75 3.21 -7.41 1.86
CA ARG A 75 4.26 -6.39 1.78
C ARG A 75 5.41 -6.81 0.87
N LYS A 76 5.81 -8.09 0.92
CA LYS A 76 6.83 -8.66 0.03
C LYS A 76 6.38 -8.66 -1.43
N ALA A 77 5.12 -8.97 -1.72
CA ALA A 77 4.56 -8.88 -3.08
C ALA A 77 4.49 -7.43 -3.59
N ILE A 78 4.15 -6.47 -2.72
CA ILE A 78 4.21 -5.04 -3.04
C ILE A 78 5.66 -4.62 -3.31
N CYS A 79 6.59 -5.09 -2.48
CA CYS A 79 8.02 -4.84 -2.66
C CYS A 79 8.51 -5.36 -4.03
N SER A 80 8.10 -6.55 -4.47
CA SER A 80 8.48 -7.08 -5.77
C SER A 80 7.89 -6.30 -6.94
N ALA A 81 6.72 -5.68 -6.77
CA ALA A 81 6.11 -4.87 -7.82
C ALA A 81 6.74 -3.47 -7.91
N TYR A 82 7.07 -2.87 -6.76
CA TYR A 82 7.51 -1.48 -6.65
C TYR A 82 8.98 -1.31 -6.25
N PHE A 83 9.83 -2.33 -6.44
CA PHE A 83 11.25 -2.24 -6.07
C PHE A 83 11.99 -1.06 -6.74
N HIS A 84 11.55 -0.65 -7.93
CA HIS A 84 12.07 0.53 -8.64
C HIS A 84 11.72 1.85 -7.93
N ASN A 85 10.58 1.87 -7.26
CA ASN A 85 10.11 2.95 -6.39
C ASN A 85 10.46 2.64 -4.92
N SER A 86 11.68 2.17 -4.68
CA SER A 86 12.20 1.99 -3.32
C SER A 86 12.99 3.20 -2.86
N SER A 87 12.95 3.49 -1.57
CA SER A 87 13.72 4.57 -0.96
C SER A 87 14.27 4.16 0.39
N ARG A 88 15.45 4.69 0.70
CA ARG A 88 16.12 4.48 1.99
C ARG A 88 16.20 5.79 2.77
N LEU A 89 16.13 5.67 4.09
CA LEU A 89 16.26 6.79 5.01
C LEU A 89 17.65 7.41 4.89
N LYS A 90 17.70 8.74 4.80
CA LYS A 90 18.93 9.55 4.74
C LYS A 90 18.77 10.76 5.67
N GLY A 91 19.15 10.57 6.93
CA GLY A 91 19.03 11.59 7.97
C GLY A 91 17.63 11.62 8.60
N VAL A 92 17.23 12.80 9.11
CA VAL A 92 15.97 12.94 9.85
C VAL A 92 14.81 13.12 8.88
N ALA A 93 13.94 12.11 8.77
CA ALA A 93 12.71 12.12 7.98
C ALA A 93 12.86 12.49 6.49
N ALA A 94 14.07 12.34 5.94
CA ALA A 94 14.36 12.52 4.53
C ALA A 94 14.78 11.18 3.92
N TYR A 95 14.34 10.91 2.71
CA TYR A 95 14.62 9.67 1.99
C TYR A 95 15.35 9.98 0.69
N VAL A 96 16.03 8.96 0.15
CA VAL A 96 16.55 8.98 -1.21
C VAL A 96 16.11 7.72 -1.93
N ASN A 97 15.71 7.85 -3.19
CA ASN A 97 15.40 6.71 -4.03
C ASN A 97 16.64 5.81 -4.17
N CYS A 98 16.44 4.50 -4.01
CA CYS A 98 17.55 3.55 -3.98
C CYS A 98 18.25 3.38 -5.33
N ILE A 99 17.56 3.64 -6.44
CA ILE A 99 18.09 3.49 -7.81
C ILE A 99 18.60 4.83 -8.34
N THR A 100 17.76 5.87 -8.33
CA THR A 100 18.09 7.16 -8.95
C THR A 100 18.89 8.09 -8.03
N GLY A 101 18.90 7.81 -6.72
CA GLY A 101 19.50 8.69 -5.71
C GLY A 101 18.73 10.01 -5.49
N MET A 102 17.57 10.17 -6.12
CA MET A 102 16.75 11.38 -6.04
C MET A 102 16.25 11.57 -4.60
N PRO A 103 16.42 12.77 -4.00
CA PRO A 103 15.80 13.11 -2.73
C PRO A 103 14.28 13.04 -2.81
N CYS A 104 13.67 12.48 -1.77
CA CYS A 104 12.22 12.35 -1.69
C CYS A 104 11.76 12.42 -0.23
N HIS A 105 10.49 12.78 -0.03
CA HIS A 105 9.92 12.98 1.29
C HIS A 105 8.63 12.18 1.46
N LEU A 106 8.40 11.65 2.66
CA LEU A 106 7.09 11.14 3.03
C LEU A 106 6.18 12.31 3.36
N HIS A 107 5.00 12.33 2.73
CA HIS A 107 3.98 13.30 3.10
C HIS A 107 3.41 12.96 4.49
N GLN A 108 3.12 13.98 5.31
CA GLN A 108 2.60 13.85 6.69
C GLN A 108 1.29 13.06 6.80
N SER A 109 0.53 12.97 5.70
CA SER A 109 -0.70 12.17 5.67
C SER A 109 -0.44 10.67 5.52
N ASN A 110 0.80 10.22 5.31
CA ASN A 110 1.12 8.82 5.10
C ASN A 110 1.03 8.02 6.41
N ALA A 111 0.67 6.74 6.30
CA ALA A 111 0.49 5.88 7.47
C ALA A 111 1.78 5.66 8.27
N LEU A 112 2.91 5.69 7.57
CA LEU A 112 4.21 5.56 8.21
C LEU A 112 4.54 6.69 9.19
N TYR A 113 3.84 7.84 9.15
CA TYR A 113 4.06 8.93 10.10
C TYR A 113 3.52 8.61 11.51
N GLY A 114 2.55 7.70 11.62
CA GLY A 114 2.04 7.20 12.90
C GLY A 114 2.84 6.03 13.48
N LEU A 115 3.85 5.56 12.75
CA LEU A 115 4.76 4.51 13.19
C LEU A 115 5.69 5.12 14.25
N GLY A 116 5.75 4.55 15.45
CA GLY A 116 6.58 5.05 16.57
C GLY A 116 8.09 5.06 16.30
N TYR A 117 8.51 4.68 15.09
CA TYR A 117 9.86 4.75 14.57
C TYR A 117 9.81 5.11 13.07
N THR A 118 10.94 5.57 12.52
CA THR A 118 11.06 5.86 11.08
C THR A 118 11.65 4.63 10.38
N PRO A 119 10.97 4.02 9.39
CA PRO A 119 11.52 2.87 8.66
C PRO A 119 12.79 3.20 7.88
N ASP A 120 13.77 2.29 7.90
CA ASP A 120 14.99 2.46 7.12
C ASP A 120 14.74 2.33 5.60
N TYR A 121 13.84 1.43 5.21
CA TYR A 121 13.51 1.15 3.81
C TYR A 121 12.01 1.13 3.59
N ILE A 122 11.59 1.77 2.50
CA ILE A 122 10.20 1.83 2.07
C ILE A 122 10.09 1.62 0.56
N VAL A 123 8.92 1.18 0.12
CA VAL A 123 8.47 1.27 -1.28
C VAL A 123 7.24 2.16 -1.35
N TYR A 124 7.06 2.83 -2.48
CA TYR A 124 5.92 3.74 -2.70
C TYR A 124 5.27 3.51 -4.06
N LEU A 125 3.98 3.84 -4.16
CA LEU A 125 3.21 3.70 -5.39
C LEU A 125 3.65 4.73 -6.43
N GLU A 126 3.68 6.01 -6.04
CA GLU A 126 3.97 7.12 -6.93
C GLU A 126 4.72 8.24 -6.23
N LEU A 127 5.39 9.06 -7.04
CA LEU A 127 6.10 10.25 -6.61
C LEU A 127 5.42 11.47 -7.22
N VAL A 128 4.96 12.40 -6.38
CA VAL A 128 4.29 13.62 -6.81
C VAL A 128 5.25 14.79 -6.68
N LEU A 129 5.55 15.44 -7.80
CA LEU A 129 6.38 16.63 -7.84
C LEU A 129 5.54 17.87 -7.51
N THR A 130 5.95 18.58 -6.47
CA THR A 130 5.38 19.88 -6.08
C THR A 130 6.52 20.88 -5.88
N THR A 131 6.55 21.65 -4.79
CA THR A 131 7.75 22.34 -4.31
C THR A 131 8.83 21.35 -3.84
N LYS A 132 8.41 20.14 -3.44
CA LYS A 132 9.26 18.99 -3.11
C LYS A 132 8.65 17.72 -3.71
N GLU A 133 9.48 16.69 -3.85
CA GLU A 133 9.10 15.36 -4.31
C GLU A 133 8.50 14.56 -3.14
N TYR A 134 7.19 14.31 -3.19
CA TYR A 134 6.48 13.58 -2.14
C TYR A 134 6.08 12.18 -2.58
N MET A 135 6.45 11.19 -1.78
CA MET A 135 6.05 9.79 -1.97
C MET A 135 4.63 9.58 -1.44
N GLN A 136 3.77 9.00 -2.28
CA GLN A 136 2.41 8.61 -1.92
C GLN A 136 2.24 7.10 -1.79
N CYS A 137 1.33 6.70 -0.91
CA CYS A 137 1.02 5.31 -0.58
C CYS A 137 2.29 4.49 -0.31
N ALA A 138 2.90 4.67 0.87
CA ALA A 138 4.17 4.03 1.19
C ALA A 138 3.98 2.79 2.08
N THR A 139 4.90 1.84 1.95
CA THR A 139 4.97 0.61 2.72
C THR A 139 6.39 0.42 3.21
N SER A 140 6.57 0.19 4.52
CA SER A 140 7.85 -0.25 5.05
C SER A 140 8.16 -1.66 4.56
N VAL A 141 9.41 -1.92 4.20
CA VAL A 141 9.86 -3.22 3.69
C VAL A 141 11.16 -3.66 4.35
N ASP A 142 11.36 -4.98 4.42
CA ASP A 142 12.62 -5.55 4.87
C ASP A 142 13.71 -5.38 3.78
N PRO A 143 14.92 -4.91 4.13
CA PRO A 143 16.02 -4.79 3.17
C PRO A 143 16.38 -6.11 2.47
N HIS A 144 16.18 -7.26 3.13
CA HIS A 144 16.39 -8.57 2.52
C HIS A 144 15.48 -8.77 1.30
N TRP A 145 14.23 -8.33 1.36
CA TRP A 145 13.31 -8.45 0.22
C TRP A 145 13.76 -7.57 -0.94
N LEU A 146 14.18 -6.33 -0.68
CA LEU A 146 14.72 -5.45 -1.70
C LEU A 146 15.96 -6.05 -2.36
N SER A 147 16.88 -6.63 -1.57
CA SER A 147 18.09 -7.26 -2.11
C SER A 147 17.78 -8.40 -3.09
N LEU A 148 16.69 -9.15 -2.85
CA LEU A 148 16.26 -10.24 -3.73
C LEU A 148 15.68 -9.76 -5.06
N PHE A 149 15.04 -8.58 -5.09
CA PHE A 149 14.36 -8.06 -6.29
C PHE A 149 15.19 -7.01 -7.05
N MET A 150 16.25 -6.47 -6.43
CA MET A 150 17.16 -5.50 -7.04
C MET A 150 18.44 -6.13 -7.60
N ALA A 151 18.68 -7.43 -7.33
CA ALA A 151 19.78 -8.20 -7.90
C ALA A 151 19.45 -8.69 -9.32
#